data_AF-A0A353B997-F1
#
_entry.id   AF-A0A353B997-F1
#
_cell.length_a   1.000
_cell.length_b   1.000
_cell.length_c   1.000
_cell.angle_alpha   90.00
_cell.angle_beta   90.00
_cell.angle_gamma   90.00
#
_symmetry.space_group_name_H-M   'P 1'
#
loop_
_entity.id
_entity.type
_entity.pdbx_description
1 polymer ?
#
loop_
_entity_poly.entity_id
_entity_poly.type
_entity_poly.pdbx_seq_one_letter_code
_entity_poly.pdbx_strand_id
1 'polypeptide(L)'
;MAMTKRERMLATGVGAIGVLLGGQYGVNYVQSGFETQEKSIKSTRNEIEKLEDSIFEGQLANRTLEKLREKSLPSDENVLRKEYTNWLTALGRQTGVEGLSVNKFGRTITTDAYTEYDFNIAGKCRTDEVVDFLAAFYDKDYLHSIASLSMTPIPREQDMFMMDAKIRAIALNDAPKDVMPSDEPSGRLKKSADKYREVILARNPFSPPNNPPKIETDSKLEIVAGERWSESLKASDEEGHDVEFELVGEAPEGLELRGGRLNFKPEVPGEYELLVRAIDSGFPSMTSEKKVRLVVTEPPKEEPKEEPPEFDEATQTEITAVVRGNRGPQVGLHAKTKSETMWLSVGDEIDIGTIKAKIIDINPAESFAELESDGKRWTIGMNESLTTAFARSEVD
;
A
#
# COMPACT_ATOMS: atom_id res chain seq x y z
N MET A 1 -85.07 -2.52 -108.57
CA MET A 1 -85.18 -2.36 -107.11
C MET A 1 -84.67 -0.98 -106.74
N ALA A 2 -85.56 -0.05 -106.40
CA ALA A 2 -85.20 1.26 -105.89
C ALA A 2 -85.39 1.26 -104.38
N MET A 3 -84.32 1.50 -103.63
CA MET A 3 -84.38 1.67 -102.17
C MET A 3 -85.30 2.85 -101.86
N THR A 4 -86.23 2.68 -100.93
CA THR A 4 -87.14 3.76 -100.54
C THR A 4 -86.36 4.85 -99.80
N LYS A 5 -86.83 6.11 -99.89
CA LYS A 5 -86.14 7.29 -99.31
C LYS A 5 -85.81 7.13 -97.81
N ARG A 6 -86.61 6.33 -97.08
CA ARG A 6 -86.42 6.00 -95.66
C ARG A 6 -85.30 4.97 -95.43
N GLU A 7 -85.18 3.95 -96.29
CA GLU A 7 -84.11 2.94 -96.18
C GLU A 7 -82.73 3.51 -96.46
N ARG A 8 -82.61 4.48 -97.38
CA ARG A 8 -81.34 5.15 -97.68
C ARG A 8 -80.85 6.03 -96.51
N MET A 9 -81.78 6.70 -95.82
CA MET A 9 -81.46 7.51 -94.64
C MET A 9 -81.04 6.63 -93.45
N LEU A 10 -81.68 5.48 -93.28
CA LEU A 10 -81.36 4.52 -92.23
C LEU A 10 -80.02 3.83 -92.48
N ALA A 11 -79.73 3.42 -93.72
CA ALA A 11 -78.43 2.85 -94.09
C ALA A 11 -77.25 3.83 -93.87
N THR A 12 -77.46 5.12 -94.19
CA THR A 12 -76.45 6.16 -93.95
C THR A 12 -76.24 6.41 -92.45
N GLY A 13 -77.32 6.40 -91.66
CA GLY A 13 -77.26 6.50 -90.20
C GLY A 13 -76.55 5.32 -89.55
N VAL A 14 -76.84 4.09 -90.00
CA VAL A 14 -76.18 2.86 -89.49
C VAL A 14 -74.70 2.84 -89.87
N GLY A 15 -74.34 3.27 -91.08
CA GLY A 15 -72.93 3.42 -91.49
C GLY A 15 -72.17 4.43 -90.64
N ALA A 16 -72.77 5.60 -90.36
CA ALA A 16 -72.17 6.63 -89.51
C ALA A 16 -71.99 6.14 -88.06
N ILE A 17 -72.97 5.41 -87.51
CA ILE A 17 -72.87 4.79 -86.19
C ILE A 17 -71.77 3.71 -86.18
N GLY A 18 -71.66 2.90 -87.23
CA GLY A 18 -70.61 1.90 -87.36
C GLY A 18 -69.20 2.52 -87.37
N VAL A 19 -69.00 3.65 -88.05
CA VAL A 19 -67.74 4.39 -88.05
C VAL A 19 -67.45 5.01 -86.69
N LEU A 20 -68.45 5.57 -86.01
CA LEU A 20 -68.29 6.13 -84.67
C LEU A 20 -67.96 5.06 -83.63
N LEU A 21 -68.65 3.91 -83.67
CA LEU A 21 -68.38 2.78 -82.79
C LEU A 21 -67.02 2.14 -83.08
N GLY A 22 -66.66 1.99 -84.36
CA GLY A 22 -65.34 1.49 -84.77
C GLY A 22 -64.21 2.44 -84.38
N GLY A 23 -64.42 3.75 -84.54
CA GLY A 23 -63.48 4.79 -84.10
C GLY A 23 -63.33 4.81 -82.57
N GLN A 24 -64.44 4.73 -81.83
CA GLN A 24 -64.42 4.67 -80.36
C GLN A 24 -63.73 3.40 -79.86
N TYR A 25 -63.97 2.25 -80.51
CA TYR A 25 -63.28 1.00 -80.19
C TYR A 25 -61.78 1.08 -80.48
N GLY A 26 -61.39 1.65 -81.63
CA GLY A 26 -59.99 1.85 -82.00
C GLY A 26 -59.24 2.80 -81.05
N VAL A 27 -59.86 3.92 -80.66
CA VAL A 27 -59.32 4.87 -79.69
C VAL A 27 -59.18 4.22 -78.32
N ASN A 28 -60.20 3.48 -77.86
CA ASN A 28 -60.16 2.76 -76.57
C ASN A 28 -59.10 1.65 -76.58
N TYR A 29 -58.91 0.94 -77.69
CA TYR A 29 -57.89 -0.10 -77.83
C TYR A 29 -56.47 0.49 -77.72
N VAL A 30 -56.23 1.62 -78.37
CA VAL A 30 -54.93 2.31 -78.32
C VAL A 30 -54.69 2.95 -76.96
N GLN A 31 -55.69 3.63 -76.38
CA GLN A 31 -55.58 4.24 -75.04
C GLN A 31 -55.35 3.20 -73.94
N SER A 32 -56.07 2.08 -73.97
CA SER A 32 -55.87 1.00 -72.98
C SER A 32 -54.49 0.33 -73.10
N GLY A 33 -53.92 0.25 -74.31
CA GLY A 33 -52.53 -0.17 -74.51
C GLY A 33 -51.52 0.76 -73.87
N PHE A 34 -51.68 2.08 -74.03
CA PHE A 34 -50.82 3.09 -73.39
C PHE A 34 -50.97 3.13 -71.86
N GLU A 35 -52.20 3.05 -71.34
CA GLU A 35 -52.43 2.97 -69.89
C GLU A 35 -51.80 1.73 -69.26
N THR A 36 -51.82 0.60 -69.97
CA THR A 36 -51.18 -0.64 -69.52
C THR A 36 -49.66 -0.48 -69.48
N GLN A 37 -49.06 0.10 -70.53
CA GLN A 37 -47.62 0.36 -70.56
C GLN A 37 -47.19 1.39 -69.51
N GLU A 38 -47.97 2.45 -69.27
CA GLU A 38 -47.68 3.44 -68.24
C GLU A 38 -47.74 2.82 -66.83
N LYS A 39 -48.73 1.95 -66.57
CA LYS A 39 -48.81 1.16 -65.33
C LYS A 39 -47.62 0.23 -65.18
N SER A 40 -47.19 -0.45 -66.24
CA SER A 40 -46.00 -1.31 -66.21
C SER A 40 -44.71 -0.53 -65.97
N ILE A 41 -44.53 0.62 -66.64
CA ILE A 41 -43.37 1.50 -66.42
C ILE A 41 -43.37 2.00 -64.96
N LYS A 42 -44.52 2.40 -64.42
CA LYS A 42 -44.65 2.85 -63.04
C LYS A 42 -44.38 1.73 -62.04
N SER A 43 -44.90 0.52 -62.26
CA SER A 43 -44.62 -0.63 -61.37
C SER A 43 -43.15 -1.03 -61.41
N THR A 44 -42.54 -1.08 -62.59
CA THR A 44 -41.12 -1.38 -62.74
C THR A 44 -40.24 -0.30 -62.12
N ARG A 45 -40.59 0.99 -62.24
CA ARG A 45 -39.88 2.07 -61.54
C ARG A 45 -39.96 1.93 -60.02
N ASN A 46 -41.15 1.65 -59.48
CA ASN A 46 -41.32 1.42 -58.04
C ASN A 46 -40.55 0.17 -57.55
N GLU A 47 -40.41 -0.85 -58.41
CA GLU A 47 -39.61 -2.04 -58.11
C GLU A 47 -38.11 -1.73 -58.11
N ILE A 48 -37.62 -0.94 -59.08
CA ILE A 48 -36.25 -0.44 -59.10
C ILE A 48 -35.95 0.37 -57.84
N GLU A 49 -36.81 1.32 -57.45
CA GLU A 49 -36.63 2.14 -56.25
C GLU A 49 -36.54 1.26 -54.98
N LYS A 50 -37.42 0.27 -54.83
CA LYS A 50 -37.35 -0.69 -53.71
C LYS A 50 -36.08 -1.53 -53.72
N LEU A 51 -35.61 -1.94 -54.89
CA LEU A 51 -34.36 -2.69 -55.02
C LEU A 51 -33.15 -1.81 -54.70
N GLU A 52 -33.14 -0.55 -55.13
CA GLU A 52 -32.10 0.43 -54.80
C GLU A 52 -32.05 0.69 -53.28
N ASP A 53 -33.19 0.90 -52.63
CA ASP A 53 -33.29 1.01 -51.17
C ASP A 53 -32.76 -0.26 -50.48
N SER A 54 -33.16 -1.44 -50.94
CA SER A 54 -32.69 -2.71 -50.39
C SER A 54 -31.17 -2.89 -50.57
N ILE A 55 -30.60 -2.45 -51.69
CA ILE A 55 -29.16 -2.47 -51.92
C ILE A 55 -28.46 -1.50 -50.97
N PHE A 56 -28.99 -0.29 -50.81
CA PHE A 56 -28.43 0.71 -49.91
C PHE A 56 -28.44 0.24 -48.46
N GLU A 57 -29.57 -0.27 -47.97
CA GLU A 57 -29.69 -0.89 -46.65
C GLU A 57 -28.73 -2.09 -46.51
N GLY A 58 -28.60 -2.91 -47.54
CA GLY A 58 -27.63 -4.01 -47.58
C GLY A 58 -26.18 -3.53 -47.47
N GLN A 59 -25.81 -2.43 -48.13
CA GLN A 59 -24.48 -1.83 -48.04
C GLN A 59 -24.21 -1.26 -46.64
N LEU A 60 -25.21 -0.60 -46.02
CA LEU A 60 -25.10 -0.08 -44.66
C LEU A 60 -24.97 -1.22 -43.64
N ALA A 61 -25.78 -2.28 -43.80
CA ALA A 61 -25.70 -3.49 -43.00
C ALA A 61 -24.31 -4.14 -43.14
N ASN A 62 -23.77 -4.26 -44.36
CA ASN A 62 -22.44 -4.83 -44.56
C ASN A 62 -21.35 -3.99 -43.90
N ARG A 63 -21.39 -2.65 -43.99
CA ARG A 63 -20.45 -1.78 -43.26
C ARG A 63 -20.54 -1.96 -41.75
N THR A 64 -21.75 -2.16 -41.24
CA THR A 64 -21.96 -2.40 -39.80
C THR A 64 -21.41 -3.77 -39.41
N LEU A 65 -21.62 -4.80 -40.24
CA LEU A 65 -21.06 -6.13 -40.04
C LEU A 65 -19.54 -6.13 -40.06
N GLU A 66 -18.88 -5.42 -40.98
CA GLU A 66 -17.40 -5.33 -40.98
C GLU A 66 -16.89 -4.73 -39.65
N LYS A 67 -17.52 -3.66 -39.15
CA LYS A 67 -17.17 -3.10 -37.83
C LYS A 67 -17.42 -4.06 -36.67
N LEU A 68 -18.43 -4.93 -36.77
CA LEU A 68 -18.69 -5.96 -35.76
C LEU A 68 -17.71 -7.13 -35.86
N ARG A 69 -17.26 -7.49 -37.07
CA ARG A 69 -16.23 -8.52 -37.29
C ARG A 69 -14.90 -8.14 -36.65
N GLU A 70 -14.50 -6.87 -36.73
CA GLU A 70 -13.30 -6.36 -36.05
C GLU A 70 -13.37 -6.51 -34.52
N LYS A 71 -14.58 -6.50 -33.96
CA LYS A 71 -14.85 -6.63 -32.51
C LYS A 71 -15.16 -8.06 -32.08
N SER A 72 -15.39 -8.95 -33.05
CA SER A 72 -15.79 -10.33 -32.83
C SER A 72 -14.67 -11.13 -32.19
N LEU A 73 -15.03 -12.18 -31.45
CA LEU A 73 -14.08 -13.23 -31.14
C LEU A 73 -13.72 -14.06 -32.38
N PRO A 74 -12.58 -14.79 -32.35
CA PRO A 74 -12.20 -15.72 -33.41
C PRO A 74 -13.27 -16.77 -33.71
N SER A 75 -13.51 -17.07 -34.98
CA SER A 75 -14.48 -18.12 -35.36
C SER A 75 -14.02 -19.54 -35.02
N ASP A 76 -12.71 -19.76 -34.83
CA ASP A 76 -12.15 -21.05 -34.39
C ASP A 76 -12.26 -21.18 -32.88
N GLU A 77 -13.00 -22.19 -32.41
CA GLU A 77 -13.26 -22.38 -30.97
C GLU A 77 -11.97 -22.58 -30.15
N ASN A 78 -10.96 -23.26 -30.70
CA ASN A 78 -9.74 -23.54 -29.94
C ASN A 78 -8.90 -22.27 -29.77
N VAL A 79 -8.79 -21.47 -30.83
CA VAL A 79 -8.10 -20.18 -30.80
C VAL A 79 -8.86 -19.22 -29.89
N LEU A 80 -10.17 -19.08 -30.06
CA LEU A 80 -11.03 -18.24 -29.24
C LEU A 80 -10.86 -18.56 -27.76
N ARG A 81 -11.00 -19.85 -27.38
CA ARG A 81 -10.94 -20.27 -25.98
C ARG A 81 -9.60 -19.88 -25.36
N LYS A 82 -8.51 -20.18 -26.06
CA LYS A 82 -7.16 -19.88 -25.58
C LYS A 82 -6.94 -18.37 -25.44
N GLU A 83 -7.18 -17.61 -26.49
CA GLU A 83 -6.85 -16.18 -26.52
C GLU A 83 -7.75 -15.38 -25.57
N TYR A 84 -9.05 -15.66 -25.54
CA TYR A 84 -9.97 -14.95 -24.65
C TYR A 84 -9.76 -15.31 -23.17
N THR A 85 -9.48 -16.57 -22.85
CA THR A 85 -9.11 -16.97 -21.48
C THR A 85 -7.79 -16.33 -21.05
N ASN A 86 -6.79 -16.27 -21.94
CA ASN A 86 -5.52 -15.59 -21.65
C ASN A 86 -5.74 -14.11 -21.38
N TRP A 87 -6.53 -13.43 -22.22
CA TRP A 87 -6.86 -12.02 -22.03
C TRP A 87 -7.60 -11.77 -20.71
N LEU A 88 -8.65 -12.54 -20.40
CA LEU A 88 -9.37 -12.43 -19.11
C LEU A 88 -8.45 -12.69 -17.91
N THR A 89 -7.54 -13.64 -18.04
CA THR A 89 -6.57 -13.96 -16.98
C THR A 89 -5.58 -12.81 -16.77
N ALA A 90 -5.08 -12.23 -17.85
CA ALA A 90 -4.20 -11.06 -17.79
C ALA A 90 -4.91 -9.86 -17.18
N LEU A 91 -6.15 -9.60 -17.61
CA LEU A 91 -7.00 -8.54 -17.09
C LEU A 91 -7.21 -8.67 -15.58
N GLY A 92 -7.65 -9.83 -15.10
CA GLY A 92 -7.86 -10.05 -13.66
C GLY A 92 -6.59 -9.88 -12.83
N ARG A 93 -5.44 -10.35 -13.33
CA ARG A 93 -4.15 -10.15 -12.64
C ARG A 93 -3.70 -8.69 -12.62
N GLN A 94 -3.91 -7.97 -13.71
CA GLN A 94 -3.54 -6.56 -13.82
C GLN A 94 -4.34 -5.70 -12.84
N THR A 95 -5.60 -6.06 -12.59
CA THR A 95 -6.49 -5.31 -11.69
C THR A 95 -6.48 -5.82 -10.25
N GLY A 96 -5.56 -6.72 -9.87
CA GLY A 96 -5.39 -7.16 -8.48
C GLY A 96 -6.24 -8.35 -8.05
N VAL A 97 -7.00 -8.99 -8.94
CA VAL A 97 -7.85 -10.14 -8.56
C VAL A 97 -7.00 -11.35 -8.17
N GLU A 98 -7.05 -11.72 -6.89
CA GLU A 98 -6.31 -12.83 -6.31
C GLU A 98 -7.03 -14.16 -6.49
N GLY A 99 -6.28 -15.27 -6.53
CA GLY A 99 -6.87 -16.62 -6.64
C GLY A 99 -7.69 -16.83 -7.92
N LEU A 100 -7.33 -16.11 -8.99
CA LEU A 100 -8.10 -16.01 -10.23
C LEU A 100 -8.36 -17.37 -10.90
N SER A 101 -9.62 -17.60 -11.26
CA SER A 101 -10.11 -18.75 -12.01
C SER A 101 -10.93 -18.28 -13.20
N VAL A 102 -10.54 -18.70 -14.41
CA VAL A 102 -11.24 -18.37 -15.65
C VAL A 102 -11.61 -19.65 -16.37
N ASN A 103 -12.90 -19.87 -16.61
CA ASN A 103 -13.38 -21.09 -17.25
C ASN A 103 -14.49 -20.79 -18.25
N LYS A 104 -14.47 -21.45 -19.42
CA LYS A 104 -15.66 -21.57 -20.27
C LYS A 104 -16.66 -22.48 -19.55
N PHE A 105 -17.91 -22.06 -19.47
CA PHE A 105 -18.98 -22.85 -18.87
C PHE A 105 -20.23 -22.83 -19.77
N GLY A 106 -21.30 -23.48 -19.33
CA GLY A 106 -22.59 -23.41 -20.04
C GLY A 106 -22.61 -24.12 -21.40
N ARG A 107 -23.70 -23.92 -22.15
CA ARG A 107 -23.85 -24.44 -23.50
C ARG A 107 -23.53 -23.34 -24.50
N THR A 108 -22.73 -23.67 -25.51
CA THR A 108 -22.55 -22.81 -26.67
C THR A 108 -23.86 -22.70 -27.43
N ILE A 109 -24.33 -21.47 -27.67
CA ILE A 109 -25.54 -21.20 -28.44
C ILE A 109 -25.10 -20.74 -29.82
N THR A 110 -25.29 -21.59 -30.82
CA THR A 110 -24.99 -21.27 -32.23
C THR A 110 -26.26 -20.88 -32.95
N THR A 111 -26.21 -19.73 -33.61
CA THR A 111 -27.21 -19.21 -34.55
C THR A 111 -26.64 -19.25 -35.96
N ASP A 112 -27.43 -18.83 -36.94
CA ASP A 112 -27.00 -18.65 -38.34
C ASP A 112 -25.93 -17.56 -38.48
N ALA A 113 -26.04 -16.46 -37.73
CA ALA A 113 -25.12 -15.32 -37.80
C ALA A 113 -23.92 -15.43 -36.85
N TYR A 114 -24.10 -15.98 -35.66
CA TYR A 114 -23.06 -15.96 -34.62
C TYR A 114 -23.14 -17.13 -33.64
N THR A 115 -22.06 -17.32 -32.89
CA THR A 115 -21.96 -18.27 -31.79
C THR A 115 -21.66 -17.54 -30.48
N GLU A 116 -22.48 -17.78 -29.46
CA GLU A 116 -22.31 -17.23 -28.11
C GLU A 116 -21.58 -18.21 -27.19
N TYR A 117 -20.64 -17.67 -26.42
CA TYR A 117 -19.82 -18.39 -25.46
C TYR A 117 -19.96 -17.77 -24.06
N ASP A 118 -20.18 -18.65 -23.07
CA ASP A 118 -20.24 -18.28 -21.66
C ASP A 118 -18.87 -18.51 -20.99
N PHE A 119 -18.36 -17.48 -20.31
CA PHE A 119 -17.13 -17.51 -19.53
C PHE A 119 -17.37 -17.05 -18.11
N ASN A 120 -16.81 -17.75 -17.14
CA ASN A 120 -16.83 -17.33 -15.75
C ASN A 120 -15.45 -16.86 -15.34
N ILE A 121 -15.40 -15.72 -14.67
CA ILE A 121 -14.21 -15.25 -13.98
C ILE A 121 -14.55 -15.13 -12.49
N ALA A 122 -13.75 -15.77 -11.66
CA ALA A 122 -13.92 -15.75 -10.22
C ALA A 122 -12.59 -15.54 -9.50
N GLY A 123 -12.62 -14.87 -8.36
CA GLY A 123 -11.44 -14.59 -7.56
C GLY A 123 -11.76 -13.68 -6.39
N LYS A 124 -10.76 -13.46 -5.53
CA LYS A 124 -10.88 -12.51 -4.42
C LYS A 124 -10.46 -11.13 -4.89
N CYS A 125 -11.18 -10.10 -4.47
CA CYS A 125 -10.87 -8.73 -4.82
C CYS A 125 -11.55 -7.73 -3.89
N ARG A 126 -11.00 -6.53 -3.83
CA ARG A 126 -11.61 -5.34 -3.23
C ARG A 126 -12.62 -4.71 -4.20
N THR A 127 -13.44 -3.80 -3.69
CA THR A 127 -14.44 -3.11 -4.53
C THR A 127 -13.80 -2.21 -5.59
N ASP A 128 -12.67 -1.58 -5.29
CA ASP A 128 -11.96 -0.73 -6.26
C ASP A 128 -11.35 -1.53 -7.40
N GLU A 129 -10.75 -2.68 -7.09
CA GLU A 129 -10.26 -3.65 -8.08
C GLU A 129 -11.37 -4.14 -9.03
N VAL A 130 -12.59 -4.34 -8.52
CA VAL A 130 -13.75 -4.68 -9.36
C VAL A 130 -14.12 -3.52 -10.29
N VAL A 131 -14.07 -2.27 -9.81
CA VAL A 131 -14.35 -1.10 -10.66
C VAL A 131 -13.31 -0.99 -11.77
N ASP A 132 -12.04 -1.20 -11.46
CA ASP A 132 -10.94 -1.17 -12.44
C ASP A 132 -11.07 -2.33 -13.44
N PHE A 133 -11.42 -3.53 -12.96
CA PHE A 133 -11.76 -4.68 -13.81
C PHE A 133 -12.89 -4.35 -14.78
N LEU A 134 -14.00 -3.80 -14.30
CA LEU A 134 -15.15 -3.44 -15.14
C LEU A 134 -14.78 -2.36 -16.16
N ALA A 135 -14.02 -1.35 -15.75
CA ALA A 135 -13.57 -0.29 -16.64
C ALA A 135 -12.72 -0.87 -17.78
N ALA A 136 -11.66 -1.63 -17.46
CA ALA A 136 -10.77 -2.22 -18.44
C ALA A 136 -11.46 -3.31 -19.29
N PHE A 137 -12.40 -4.07 -18.72
CA PHE A 137 -13.23 -5.02 -19.46
C PHE A 137 -14.03 -4.33 -20.55
N TYR A 138 -14.76 -3.27 -20.21
CA TYR A 138 -15.62 -2.56 -21.18
C TYR A 138 -14.86 -1.58 -22.09
N ASP A 139 -13.64 -1.18 -21.72
CA ASP A 139 -12.78 -0.37 -22.59
C ASP A 139 -12.16 -1.19 -23.73
N LYS A 140 -12.03 -2.52 -23.57
CA LYS A 140 -11.64 -3.41 -24.67
C LYS A 140 -12.79 -3.58 -25.65
N ASP A 141 -12.53 -3.44 -26.94
CA ASP A 141 -13.58 -3.41 -27.97
C ASP A 141 -14.04 -4.81 -28.44
N TYR A 142 -14.23 -5.74 -27.50
CA TYR A 142 -14.83 -7.05 -27.80
C TYR A 142 -16.36 -6.97 -27.85
N LEU A 143 -16.98 -7.85 -28.64
CA LEU A 143 -18.41 -8.17 -28.56
C LEU A 143 -18.70 -9.06 -27.35
N HIS A 144 -18.58 -8.48 -26.16
CA HIS A 144 -18.82 -9.14 -24.89
C HIS A 144 -19.68 -8.30 -23.94
N SER A 145 -20.20 -8.95 -22.91
CA SER A 145 -20.92 -8.31 -21.81
C SER A 145 -20.86 -9.18 -20.56
N ILE A 146 -20.96 -8.55 -19.39
CA ILE A 146 -21.13 -9.26 -18.12
C ILE A 146 -22.64 -9.44 -17.91
N ALA A 147 -23.09 -10.69 -17.95
CA ALA A 147 -24.48 -11.06 -17.74
C ALA A 147 -24.89 -11.06 -16.26
N SER A 148 -23.93 -11.36 -15.37
CA SER A 148 -24.14 -11.36 -13.93
C SER A 148 -22.82 -11.05 -13.25
N LEU A 149 -22.84 -10.19 -12.24
CA LEU A 149 -21.73 -9.93 -11.34
C LEU A 149 -22.24 -10.14 -9.92
N SER A 150 -21.59 -11.01 -9.18
CA SER A 150 -21.84 -11.21 -7.76
C SER A 150 -20.58 -10.96 -6.95
N MET A 151 -20.73 -10.31 -5.81
CA MET A 151 -19.67 -10.00 -4.86
C MET A 151 -20.13 -10.50 -3.50
N THR A 152 -19.47 -11.52 -2.98
CA THR A 152 -19.80 -12.11 -1.69
C THR A 152 -18.71 -11.77 -0.67
N PRO A 153 -19.02 -11.09 0.45
CA PRO A 153 -18.02 -10.77 1.46
C PRO A 153 -17.29 -12.02 1.98
N ILE A 154 -15.97 -11.93 2.15
CA ILE A 154 -15.16 -13.02 2.68
C ILE A 154 -15.09 -12.87 4.22
N PRO A 155 -15.57 -13.86 5.00
CA PRO A 155 -15.51 -13.75 6.45
C PRO A 155 -14.06 -13.58 6.96
N ARG A 156 -13.86 -12.62 7.87
CA ARG A 156 -12.56 -12.29 8.48
C ARG A 156 -11.53 -11.64 7.55
N GLU A 157 -11.87 -11.37 6.29
CA GLU A 157 -11.05 -10.55 5.39
C GLU A 157 -11.83 -9.27 5.13
N GLN A 158 -11.40 -8.18 5.77
CA GLN A 158 -12.10 -6.91 5.73
C GLN A 158 -12.04 -6.30 4.33
N ASP A 159 -13.16 -5.75 3.84
CA ASP A 159 -13.33 -5.17 2.50
C ASP A 159 -12.93 -6.08 1.31
N MET A 160 -12.83 -7.39 1.55
CA MET A 160 -12.53 -8.40 0.54
C MET A 160 -13.78 -9.17 0.14
N PHE A 161 -13.96 -9.35 -1.17
CA PHE A 161 -15.10 -10.03 -1.76
C PHE A 161 -14.64 -11.16 -2.66
N MET A 162 -15.36 -12.28 -2.61
CA MET A 162 -15.33 -13.26 -3.68
C MET A 162 -16.19 -12.72 -4.84
N MET A 163 -15.53 -12.32 -5.92
CA MET A 163 -16.17 -11.96 -7.17
C MET A 163 -16.46 -13.23 -7.99
N ASP A 164 -17.67 -13.31 -8.55
CA ASP A 164 -18.04 -14.26 -9.61
C ASP A 164 -18.77 -13.47 -10.70
N ALA A 165 -18.16 -13.37 -11.88
CA ALA A 165 -18.71 -12.66 -13.03
C ALA A 165 -18.89 -13.60 -14.22
N LYS A 166 -20.15 -13.70 -14.65
CA LYS A 166 -20.58 -14.47 -15.82
C LYS A 166 -20.58 -13.58 -17.03
N ILE A 167 -19.79 -13.94 -18.02
CA ILE A 167 -19.53 -13.18 -19.24
C ILE A 167 -20.13 -13.92 -20.42
N ARG A 168 -20.82 -13.18 -21.29
CA ARG A 168 -21.21 -13.63 -22.63
C ARG A 168 -20.30 -12.96 -23.64
N ALA A 169 -19.77 -13.73 -24.57
CA ALA A 169 -18.96 -13.21 -25.66
C ALA A 169 -19.35 -13.87 -26.99
N ILE A 170 -19.28 -13.09 -28.07
CA ILE A 170 -19.82 -13.47 -29.38
C ILE A 170 -18.67 -13.65 -30.38
N ALA A 171 -18.74 -14.75 -31.14
CA ALA A 171 -17.98 -14.94 -32.37
C ALA A 171 -18.95 -14.93 -33.55
N LEU A 172 -18.81 -13.99 -34.49
CA LEU A 172 -19.52 -14.04 -35.76
C LEU A 172 -19.02 -15.25 -36.57
N ASN A 173 -19.96 -15.97 -37.18
CA ASN A 173 -19.62 -17.19 -37.91
C ASN A 173 -18.73 -16.92 -39.15
N ASP A 174 -18.74 -15.68 -39.65
CA ASP A 174 -17.97 -15.20 -40.80
C ASP A 174 -16.70 -14.39 -40.40
N ALA A 175 -16.40 -14.28 -39.11
CA ALA A 175 -15.20 -13.60 -38.64
C ALA A 175 -13.92 -14.40 -38.97
N PRO A 176 -12.76 -13.72 -39.15
CA PRO A 176 -11.48 -14.40 -39.29
C PRO A 176 -11.20 -15.36 -38.12
N LYS A 177 -10.45 -16.42 -38.39
CA LYS A 177 -10.15 -17.48 -37.41
C LYS A 177 -9.18 -17.04 -36.31
N ASP A 178 -8.55 -15.88 -36.48
CA ASP A 178 -7.49 -15.32 -35.65
C ASP A 178 -7.69 -13.81 -35.40
N VAL A 179 -8.92 -13.30 -35.59
CA VAL A 179 -9.22 -11.89 -35.35
C VAL A 179 -8.97 -11.52 -33.88
N MET A 180 -8.31 -10.37 -33.68
CA MET A 180 -8.14 -9.76 -32.37
C MET A 180 -8.64 -8.32 -32.45
N PRO A 181 -9.42 -7.85 -31.47
CA PRO A 181 -9.88 -6.48 -31.46
C PRO A 181 -8.72 -5.54 -31.15
N SER A 182 -8.89 -4.30 -31.61
CA SER A 182 -7.95 -3.20 -31.39
C SER A 182 -7.59 -3.04 -29.91
N ASP A 183 -6.36 -2.57 -29.65
CA ASP A 183 -5.94 -2.08 -28.34
C ASP A 183 -6.35 -0.63 -28.10
N GLU A 184 -6.97 0.01 -29.10
CA GLU A 184 -7.57 1.33 -28.92
C GLU A 184 -8.78 1.27 -27.98
N PRO A 185 -9.04 2.36 -27.21
CA PRO A 185 -10.21 2.45 -26.35
C PRO A 185 -11.51 2.27 -27.13
N SER A 186 -12.42 1.44 -26.61
CA SER A 186 -13.70 1.14 -27.27
C SER A 186 -14.64 2.35 -27.36
N GLY A 187 -14.40 3.39 -26.56
CA GLY A 187 -15.28 4.55 -26.42
C GLY A 187 -16.62 4.22 -25.74
N ARG A 188 -16.78 3.00 -25.19
CA ARG A 188 -18.02 2.58 -24.50
C ARG A 188 -18.17 3.21 -23.12
N LEU A 189 -17.05 3.59 -22.50
CA LEU A 189 -17.05 4.25 -21.19
C LEU A 189 -17.48 5.71 -21.33
N LYS A 190 -18.46 6.13 -20.52
CA LYS A 190 -18.92 7.54 -20.49
C LYS A 190 -18.00 8.46 -19.69
N LYS A 191 -17.15 7.88 -18.85
CA LYS A 191 -16.23 8.55 -17.91
C LYS A 191 -14.92 7.77 -17.84
N SER A 192 -13.85 8.38 -17.36
CA SER A 192 -12.61 7.67 -17.06
C SER A 192 -12.79 6.68 -15.91
N ALA A 193 -11.91 5.67 -15.84
CA ALA A 193 -11.86 4.70 -14.75
C ALA A 193 -11.79 5.40 -13.38
N ASP A 194 -10.89 6.38 -13.23
CA ASP A 194 -10.74 7.16 -12.00
C ASP A 194 -12.04 7.84 -11.55
N LYS A 195 -12.82 8.37 -12.50
CA LYS A 195 -14.08 9.04 -12.16
C LYS A 195 -15.16 8.04 -11.77
N TYR A 196 -15.16 6.84 -12.34
CA TYR A 196 -16.02 5.75 -11.86
C TYR A 196 -15.63 5.30 -10.46
N ARG A 197 -14.32 5.14 -10.20
CA ARG A 197 -13.75 4.80 -8.90
C ARG A 197 -14.21 5.78 -7.82
N GLU A 198 -14.04 7.08 -8.07
CA GLU A 198 -14.48 8.14 -7.16
C GLU A 198 -15.99 8.05 -6.86
N VAL A 199 -16.83 7.96 -7.90
CA VAL A 199 -18.30 8.03 -7.72
C VAL A 199 -18.89 6.78 -7.10
N ILE A 200 -18.41 5.60 -7.50
CA ILE A 200 -18.94 4.31 -7.02
C ILE A 200 -18.49 4.09 -5.58
N LEU A 201 -17.21 4.27 -5.33
CA LEU A 201 -16.65 3.89 -4.05
C LEU A 201 -16.94 4.93 -2.95
N ALA A 202 -17.10 6.21 -3.28
CA ALA A 202 -17.56 7.22 -2.32
C ALA A 202 -18.95 6.92 -1.74
N ARG A 203 -19.74 6.05 -2.38
CA ARG A 203 -21.04 5.61 -1.86
C ARG A 203 -20.93 4.50 -0.83
N ASN A 204 -19.73 3.91 -0.69
CA ASN A 204 -19.45 2.72 0.10
C ASN A 204 -20.58 1.68 0.05
N PRO A 205 -20.89 1.11 -1.14
CA PRO A 205 -22.14 0.38 -1.35
C PRO A 205 -22.28 -0.92 -0.54
N PHE A 206 -21.20 -1.41 0.07
CA PHE A 206 -21.16 -2.71 0.74
C PHE A 206 -20.78 -2.65 2.22
N SER A 207 -20.46 -1.47 2.74
CA SER A 207 -20.03 -1.28 4.14
C SER A 207 -20.70 -0.04 4.75
N PRO A 208 -20.84 0.03 6.09
CA PRO A 208 -21.21 1.27 6.77
C PRO A 208 -20.24 2.41 6.44
N PRO A 209 -20.60 3.69 6.67
CA PRO A 209 -19.66 4.80 6.52
C PRO A 209 -18.39 4.56 7.32
N ASN A 210 -17.22 4.72 6.68
CA ASN A 210 -15.91 4.58 7.32
C ASN A 210 -15.64 5.76 8.26
N ASN A 211 -15.08 5.51 9.44
CA ASN A 211 -14.71 6.55 10.40
C ASN A 211 -13.20 6.84 10.32
N PRO A 212 -12.76 8.08 10.60
CA PRO A 212 -11.32 8.38 10.61
C PRO A 212 -10.61 7.69 11.78
N PRO A 213 -9.36 7.25 11.58
CA PRO A 213 -8.57 6.64 12.64
C PRO A 213 -8.25 7.67 13.73
N LYS A 214 -8.03 7.22 14.96
CA LYS A 214 -7.73 8.06 16.13
C LYS A 214 -6.26 7.90 16.52
N ILE A 215 -5.49 8.98 16.46
CA ILE A 215 -4.07 8.97 16.86
C ILE A 215 -3.95 9.03 18.39
N GLU A 216 -3.47 7.92 18.97
CA GLU A 216 -3.28 7.73 20.41
C GLU A 216 -1.93 8.22 20.91
N THR A 217 -0.93 8.34 20.02
CA THR A 217 0.41 8.87 20.35
C THR A 217 0.36 10.17 21.15
N ASP A 218 1.18 10.29 22.19
CA ASP A 218 1.22 11.50 23.02
C ASP A 218 1.55 12.76 22.21
N SER A 219 0.90 13.88 22.56
CA SER A 219 1.11 15.16 21.89
C SER A 219 2.44 15.84 22.26
N LYS A 220 3.16 15.32 23.26
CA LYS A 220 4.46 15.81 23.72
C LYS A 220 5.38 14.62 23.96
N LEU A 221 6.54 14.62 23.30
CA LEU A 221 7.57 13.60 23.44
C LEU A 221 8.87 14.27 23.89
N GLU A 222 9.47 13.76 24.96
CA GLU A 222 10.71 14.29 25.54
C GLU A 222 11.91 13.49 25.02
N ILE A 223 12.94 14.20 24.56
CA ILE A 223 14.09 13.62 23.85
C ILE A 223 15.37 14.26 24.39
N VAL A 224 16.44 13.48 24.52
CA VAL A 224 17.75 14.00 24.94
C VAL A 224 18.59 14.30 23.70
N ALA A 225 19.16 15.51 23.65
CA ALA A 225 20.05 15.92 22.57
C ALA A 225 21.30 15.02 22.49
N GLY A 226 21.72 14.68 21.28
CA GLY A 226 22.89 13.85 20.98
C GLY A 226 22.64 12.34 21.00
N GLU A 227 21.54 11.89 21.59
CA GLU A 227 21.18 10.48 21.67
C GLU A 227 20.30 10.03 20.50
N ARG A 228 20.37 8.74 20.15
CA ARG A 228 19.42 8.15 19.20
C ARG A 228 18.12 7.86 19.94
N TRP A 229 17.03 8.44 19.44
CA TRP A 229 15.69 8.24 19.96
C TRP A 229 14.80 7.57 18.91
N SER A 230 13.88 6.74 19.38
CA SER A 230 12.91 6.05 18.53
C SER A 230 11.59 5.85 19.26
N GLU A 231 10.48 6.16 18.61
CA GLU A 231 9.13 5.98 19.14
C GLU A 231 8.19 5.43 18.07
N SER A 232 7.27 4.55 18.48
CA SER A 232 6.29 3.97 17.57
C SER A 232 4.97 4.74 17.68
N LEU A 233 4.53 5.30 16.55
CA LEU A 233 3.22 5.95 16.46
C LEU A 233 2.11 4.90 16.66
N LYS A 234 1.08 5.30 17.40
CA LYS A 234 -0.09 4.47 17.70
C LYS A 234 -1.36 5.19 17.27
N ALA A 235 -2.25 4.43 16.63
CA ALA A 235 -3.59 4.85 16.27
C ALA A 235 -4.54 3.64 16.38
N SER A 236 -5.81 3.94 16.60
CA SER A 236 -6.90 2.96 16.60
C SER A 236 -7.96 3.33 15.57
N ASP A 237 -8.55 2.34 14.93
CA ASP A 237 -9.64 2.49 13.97
C ASP A 237 -10.88 1.76 14.52
N GLU A 238 -12.08 2.35 14.37
CA GLU A 238 -13.30 1.78 14.97
C GLU A 238 -13.74 0.49 14.25
N GLU A 239 -13.51 0.43 12.95
CA GLU A 239 -13.77 -0.72 12.11
C GLU A 239 -12.63 -1.75 12.15
N GLY A 240 -11.44 -1.34 12.59
CA GLY A 240 -10.26 -2.20 12.68
C GLY A 240 -9.43 -2.24 11.40
N HIS A 241 -9.57 -1.24 10.53
CA HIS A 241 -8.73 -1.05 9.36
C HIS A 241 -7.27 -0.83 9.76
N ASP A 242 -6.35 -1.24 8.88
CA ASP A 242 -4.93 -0.99 9.06
C ASP A 242 -4.66 0.52 8.93
N VAL A 243 -3.78 1.06 9.77
CA VAL A 243 -3.47 2.49 9.79
C VAL A 243 -2.01 2.72 9.39
N GLU A 244 -1.81 3.48 8.33
CA GLU A 244 -0.51 3.97 7.90
C GLU A 244 -0.27 5.40 8.40
N PHE A 245 0.99 5.74 8.64
CA PHE A 245 1.39 7.07 9.10
C PHE A 245 2.27 7.75 8.08
N GLU A 246 2.06 9.05 7.93
CA GLU A 246 2.93 9.93 7.16
C GLU A 246 3.18 11.25 7.89
N LEU A 247 4.29 11.90 7.52
CA LEU A 247 4.63 13.24 8.00
C LEU A 247 4.09 14.26 7.01
N VAL A 248 3.31 15.21 7.51
CA VAL A 248 2.78 16.31 6.70
C VAL A 248 3.68 17.53 6.88
N GLY A 249 4.33 17.93 5.78
CA GLY A 249 5.22 19.09 5.75
C GLY A 249 6.70 18.73 5.91
N GLU A 250 7.51 19.71 6.33
CA GLU A 250 8.94 19.53 6.53
C GLU A 250 9.22 18.88 7.89
N ALA A 251 9.99 17.79 7.87
CA ALA A 251 10.46 17.13 9.08
C ALA A 251 11.75 17.80 9.60
N PRO A 252 11.96 17.86 10.93
CA PRO A 252 13.23 18.28 11.52
C PRO A 252 14.42 17.50 10.95
N GLU A 253 15.58 18.15 10.85
CA GLU A 253 16.80 17.52 10.32
C GLU A 253 17.19 16.31 11.17
N GLY A 254 17.40 15.15 10.51
CA GLY A 254 17.71 13.89 11.17
C GLY A 254 16.50 13.11 11.72
N LEU A 255 15.26 13.59 11.52
CA LEU A 255 14.03 12.85 11.80
C LEU A 255 13.60 12.05 10.57
N GLU A 256 13.37 10.75 10.77
CA GLU A 256 12.82 9.86 9.74
C GLU A 256 11.63 9.06 10.27
N LEU A 257 10.58 8.93 9.47
CA LEU A 257 9.47 8.02 9.72
C LEU A 257 9.63 6.78 8.85
N ARG A 258 9.73 5.59 9.46
CA ARG A 258 9.79 4.31 8.75
C ARG A 258 8.78 3.32 9.33
N GLY A 259 7.77 2.94 8.56
CA GLY A 259 6.76 1.95 8.96
C GLY A 259 6.06 2.30 10.27
N GLY A 260 5.67 3.56 10.46
CA GLY A 260 5.04 4.03 11.70
C GLY A 260 6.00 4.29 12.88
N ARG A 261 7.30 4.06 12.72
CA ARG A 261 8.32 4.37 13.75
C ARG A 261 9.09 5.62 13.41
N LEU A 262 9.04 6.60 14.30
CA LEU A 262 9.88 7.79 14.28
C LEU A 262 11.28 7.41 14.76
N ASN A 263 12.30 7.81 14.02
CA ASN A 263 13.70 7.72 14.41
C ASN A 263 14.28 9.11 14.36
N PHE A 264 14.93 9.55 15.44
CA PHE A 264 15.47 10.90 15.54
C PHE A 264 16.84 10.89 16.21
N LYS A 265 17.74 11.75 15.75
CA LYS A 265 18.98 12.07 16.46
C LYS A 265 19.21 13.58 16.44
N PRO A 266 18.58 14.33 17.36
CA PRO A 266 18.72 15.78 17.40
C PRO A 266 20.10 16.19 17.94
N GLU A 267 20.77 17.12 17.28
CA GLU A 267 22.02 17.72 17.82
C GLU A 267 21.75 19.01 18.61
N VAL A 268 20.67 19.72 18.28
CA VAL A 268 20.34 21.02 18.87
C VAL A 268 19.13 20.89 19.81
N PRO A 269 19.26 21.27 21.09
CA PRO A 269 18.13 21.37 22.01
C PRO A 269 17.09 22.39 21.52
N GLY A 270 15.82 22.13 21.77
CA GLY A 270 14.74 22.99 21.31
C GLY A 270 13.39 22.27 21.19
N GLU A 271 12.37 23.02 20.77
CA GLU A 271 11.06 22.48 20.47
C GLU A 271 10.89 22.32 18.96
N TYR A 272 10.52 21.12 18.53
CA TYR A 272 10.21 20.82 17.14
C TYR A 272 8.74 20.41 17.02
N GLU A 273 8.02 21.03 16.09
CA GLU A 273 6.64 20.67 15.79
C GLU A 273 6.57 19.67 14.63
N LEU A 274 5.80 18.61 14.83
CA LEU A 274 5.55 17.57 13.84
C LEU A 274 4.04 17.49 13.59
N LEU A 275 3.62 17.45 12.32
CA LEU A 275 2.25 17.10 11.96
C LEU A 275 2.23 15.67 11.44
N VAL A 276 1.63 14.77 12.22
CA VAL A 276 1.46 13.36 11.84
C VAL A 276 0.07 13.19 11.26
N ARG A 277 -0.02 12.56 10.08
CA ARG A 277 -1.28 12.11 9.50
C ARG A 277 -1.37 10.59 9.57
N ALA A 278 -2.47 10.11 10.11
CA ALA A 278 -2.87 8.71 10.09
C ALA A 278 -3.90 8.51 8.98
N ILE A 279 -3.72 7.46 8.17
CA ILE A 279 -4.59 7.11 7.05
C ILE A 279 -5.05 5.67 7.29
N ASP A 280 -6.36 5.43 7.31
CA ASP A 280 -6.87 4.07 7.37
C ASP A 280 -6.88 3.39 5.99
N SER A 281 -6.92 2.07 5.99
CA SER A 281 -7.03 1.23 4.79
C SER A 281 -8.47 1.04 4.29
N GLY A 282 -9.45 1.58 5.02
CA GLY A 282 -10.89 1.45 4.73
C GLY A 282 -11.28 2.23 3.49
N PHE A 283 -12.52 2.03 3.02
CA PHE A 283 -13.04 2.75 1.85
C PHE A 283 -14.30 3.58 2.16
N PRO A 284 -14.35 4.87 1.79
CA PRO A 284 -13.20 5.70 1.36
C PRO A 284 -12.18 5.82 2.50
N SER A 285 -10.90 5.91 2.15
CA SER A 285 -9.83 6.08 3.14
C SER A 285 -10.06 7.39 3.89
N MET A 286 -10.13 7.33 5.21
CA MET A 286 -10.25 8.51 6.04
C MET A 286 -8.92 8.81 6.71
N THR A 287 -8.76 10.07 7.10
CA THR A 287 -7.50 10.56 7.67
C THR A 287 -7.75 11.36 8.93
N SER A 288 -6.83 11.28 9.87
CA SER A 288 -6.74 12.19 11.00
C SER A 288 -5.34 12.79 11.10
N GLU A 289 -5.27 14.02 11.57
CA GLU A 289 -4.01 14.73 11.76
C GLU A 289 -3.84 15.10 13.23
N LYS A 290 -2.63 14.94 13.75
CA LYS A 290 -2.29 15.32 15.12
C LYS A 290 -0.93 16.01 15.16
N LYS A 291 -0.88 17.15 15.84
CA LYS A 291 0.36 17.84 16.16
C LYS A 291 1.06 17.15 17.32
N VAL A 292 2.32 16.77 17.12
CA VAL A 292 3.20 16.19 18.14
C VAL A 292 4.37 17.16 18.33
N ARG A 293 4.64 17.54 19.59
CA ARG A 293 5.78 18.39 19.94
C ARG A 293 6.92 17.53 20.47
N LEU A 294 8.08 17.62 19.84
CA LEU A 294 9.31 17.00 20.29
C LEU A 294 10.08 18.04 21.13
N VAL A 295 10.20 17.80 22.43
CA VAL A 295 10.94 18.66 23.35
C VAL A 295 12.30 18.04 23.57
N VAL A 296 13.31 18.61 22.91
CA VAL A 296 14.70 18.14 23.01
C VAL A 296 15.39 18.91 24.11
N THR A 297 15.77 18.20 25.18
CA THR A 297 16.49 18.75 26.33
C THR A 297 17.98 18.42 26.25
N GLU A 298 18.80 19.24 26.92
CA GLU A 298 20.22 18.94 27.08
C GLU A 298 20.43 17.65 27.89
N PRO A 299 21.47 16.86 27.58
CA PRO A 299 21.84 15.73 28.40
C PRO A 299 22.16 16.17 29.82
N PRO A 300 21.79 15.37 30.84
CA PRO A 300 22.09 15.71 32.22
C PRO A 300 23.62 15.84 32.38
N LYS A 301 24.03 16.94 33.02
CA LYS A 301 25.45 17.21 33.28
C LYS A 301 25.96 16.16 34.28
N GLU A 302 26.93 15.34 33.86
CA GLU A 302 27.58 14.39 34.77
C GLU A 302 28.20 15.15 35.95
N GLU A 303 27.74 14.89 37.17
CA GLU A 303 28.36 15.43 38.37
C GLU A 303 29.76 14.81 38.53
N PRO A 304 30.78 15.59 38.93
CA PRO A 304 32.11 15.06 39.19
C PRO A 304 32.00 13.94 40.22
N LYS A 305 32.40 12.71 39.86
CA LYS A 305 32.54 11.64 40.84
C LYS A 305 33.61 12.07 41.83
N GLU A 306 33.21 12.32 43.09
CA GLU A 306 34.16 12.50 44.18
C GLU A 306 35.01 11.22 44.26
N GLU A 307 36.31 11.33 44.02
CA GLU A 307 37.23 10.22 44.21
C GLU A 307 37.17 9.81 45.68
N PRO A 308 36.99 8.51 46.00
CA PRO A 308 36.99 8.07 47.38
C PRO A 308 38.33 8.44 48.03
N PRO A 309 38.34 8.88 49.31
CA PRO A 309 39.55 9.31 49.98
C PRO A 309 40.62 8.20 49.94
N GLU A 310 41.87 8.60 49.64
CA GLU A 310 43.03 7.71 49.60
C GLU A 310 43.21 7.01 50.97
N PHE A 311 43.35 5.69 50.98
CA PHE A 311 43.42 4.88 52.21
C PHE A 311 44.81 5.00 52.86
N ASP A 312 44.88 5.54 54.09
CA ASP A 312 46.14 5.68 54.83
C ASP A 312 46.63 4.33 55.40
N GLU A 313 47.71 3.80 54.81
CA GLU A 313 48.33 2.53 55.20
C GLU A 313 48.84 2.50 56.66
N ALA A 314 49.11 3.66 57.29
CA ALA A 314 49.56 3.74 58.68
C ALA A 314 48.49 3.21 59.67
N THR A 315 47.21 3.36 59.34
CA THR A 315 46.09 2.95 60.20
C THR A 315 46.00 1.43 60.40
N GLN A 316 46.64 0.65 59.53
CA GLN A 316 46.63 -0.81 59.56
C GLN A 316 48.03 -1.42 59.75
N THR A 317 48.99 -0.61 60.21
CA THR A 317 50.34 -1.08 60.52
C THR A 317 50.54 -1.14 62.03
N GLU A 318 50.93 -2.31 62.56
CA GLU A 318 51.05 -2.56 64.00
C GLU A 318 52.39 -3.22 64.36
N ILE A 319 52.89 -3.02 65.59
CA ILE A 319 54.02 -3.82 66.10
C ILE A 319 53.52 -5.23 66.43
N THR A 320 54.02 -6.21 65.69
CA THR A 320 53.70 -7.63 65.90
C THR A 320 54.72 -8.39 66.73
N ALA A 321 55.95 -7.87 66.86
CA ALA A 321 57.00 -8.52 67.62
C ALA A 321 58.12 -7.56 68.03
N VAL A 322 58.65 -7.71 69.24
CA VAL A 322 59.94 -7.14 69.65
C VAL A 322 60.85 -8.31 70.00
N VAL A 323 61.95 -8.46 69.26
CA VAL A 323 62.85 -9.62 69.36
C VAL A 323 64.27 -9.19 69.63
N ARG A 324 65.06 -10.08 70.22
CA ARG A 324 66.50 -9.89 70.40
C ARG A 324 67.24 -10.72 69.34
N GLY A 325 67.65 -10.08 68.25
CA GLY A 325 68.39 -10.71 67.18
C GLY A 325 69.91 -10.61 67.36
N ASN A 326 70.67 -11.21 66.44
CA ASN A 326 72.15 -11.15 66.44
C ASN A 326 72.71 -9.72 66.26
N ARG A 327 71.88 -8.76 65.80
CA ARG A 327 72.24 -7.34 65.61
C ARG A 327 71.74 -6.42 66.72
N GLY A 328 71.21 -6.98 67.81
CA GLY A 328 70.59 -6.23 68.90
C GLY A 328 69.06 -6.30 68.88
N PRO A 329 68.38 -5.48 69.70
CA PRO A 329 66.92 -5.35 69.68
C PRO A 329 66.37 -5.00 68.29
N GLN A 330 65.30 -5.68 67.88
CA GLN A 330 64.60 -5.45 66.62
C GLN A 330 63.09 -5.43 66.84
N VAL A 331 62.37 -4.62 66.07
CA VAL A 331 60.91 -4.52 66.09
C VAL A 331 60.34 -4.90 64.72
N GLY A 332 59.32 -5.75 64.72
CA GLY A 332 58.60 -6.18 63.52
C GLY A 332 57.30 -5.39 63.36
N LEU A 333 57.27 -4.48 62.40
CA LEU A 333 56.06 -3.75 61.99
C LEU A 333 55.35 -4.52 60.87
N HIS A 334 54.12 -4.95 61.11
CA HIS A 334 53.32 -5.65 60.12
C HIS A 334 52.28 -4.70 59.52
N ALA A 335 52.41 -4.44 58.21
CA ALA A 335 51.42 -3.68 57.46
C ALA A 335 50.36 -4.66 56.93
N LYS A 336 49.16 -4.66 57.53
CA LYS A 336 48.07 -5.59 57.14
C LYS A 336 47.63 -5.39 55.68
N THR A 337 47.76 -4.17 55.14
CA THR A 337 47.47 -3.84 53.74
C THR A 337 48.38 -4.56 52.74
N LYS A 338 49.65 -4.77 53.10
CA LYS A 338 50.67 -5.39 52.24
C LYS A 338 51.02 -6.82 52.64
N SER A 339 50.48 -7.31 53.77
CA SER A 339 50.78 -8.63 54.36
C SER A 339 52.28 -8.88 54.57
N GLU A 340 53.03 -7.82 54.83
CA GLU A 340 54.48 -7.84 54.97
C GLU A 340 54.90 -7.36 56.37
N THR A 341 55.89 -8.03 56.96
CA THR A 341 56.49 -7.62 58.24
C THR A 341 57.87 -7.05 58.00
N MET A 342 58.04 -5.76 58.28
CA MET A 342 59.31 -5.06 58.22
C MET A 342 60.00 -5.17 59.58
N TRP A 343 61.18 -5.76 59.60
CA TRP A 343 62.03 -5.86 60.79
C TRP A 343 63.02 -4.72 60.82
N LEU A 344 62.95 -3.90 61.86
CA LEU A 344 63.69 -2.66 61.97
C LEU A 344 64.55 -2.65 63.24
N SER A 345 65.72 -2.05 63.14
CA SER A 345 66.70 -1.87 64.20
C SER A 345 66.77 -0.40 64.64
N VAL A 346 67.40 -0.15 65.79
CA VAL A 346 67.68 1.21 66.26
C VAL A 346 68.49 1.96 65.20
N GLY A 347 67.98 3.12 64.77
CA GLY A 347 68.56 3.96 63.73
C GLY A 347 67.87 3.88 62.37
N ASP A 348 66.98 2.90 62.14
CA ASP A 348 66.25 2.76 60.87
C ASP A 348 65.10 3.78 60.77
N GLU A 349 64.82 4.22 59.54
CA GLU A 349 63.73 5.14 59.20
C GLU A 349 62.54 4.39 58.61
N ILE A 350 61.32 4.81 58.98
CA ILE A 350 60.05 4.31 58.47
C ILE A 350 59.34 5.41 57.69
N ASP A 351 58.72 5.03 56.57
CA ASP A 351 57.88 5.88 55.72
C ASP A 351 56.65 5.04 55.35
N ILE A 352 55.59 5.13 56.17
CA ILE A 352 54.38 4.30 56.04
C ILE A 352 53.16 5.21 56.13
N GLY A 353 52.41 5.29 55.04
CA GLY A 353 51.22 6.14 54.96
C GLY A 353 51.57 7.61 55.20
N THR A 354 50.90 8.24 56.17
CA THR A 354 51.18 9.63 56.57
C THR A 354 52.35 9.78 57.57
N ILE A 355 52.92 8.68 58.07
CA ILE A 355 53.88 8.71 59.19
C ILE A 355 55.30 8.45 58.69
N LYS A 356 56.18 9.43 58.94
CA LYS A 356 57.63 9.29 58.81
C LYS A 356 58.28 9.35 60.17
N ALA A 357 59.05 8.32 60.54
CA ALA A 357 59.67 8.26 61.85
C ALA A 357 61.02 7.55 61.81
N LYS A 358 61.84 7.75 62.83
CA LYS A 358 63.10 7.05 63.02
C LYS A 358 63.08 6.29 64.34
N ILE A 359 63.55 5.06 64.35
CA ILE A 359 63.64 4.28 65.60
C ILE A 359 64.83 4.76 66.42
N ILE A 360 64.57 5.26 67.62
CA ILE A 360 65.59 5.81 68.52
C ILE A 360 65.98 4.81 69.60
N ASP A 361 65.02 4.01 70.08
CA ASP A 361 65.30 2.93 71.02
C ASP A 361 64.29 1.79 70.85
N ILE A 362 64.70 0.58 71.25
CA ILE A 362 63.82 -0.59 71.28
C ILE A 362 64.07 -1.28 72.62
N ASN A 363 63.01 -1.44 73.41
CA ASN A 363 63.06 -2.10 74.71
C ASN A 363 62.37 -3.47 74.65
N PRO A 364 63.12 -4.59 74.51
CA PRO A 364 62.54 -5.93 74.47
C PRO A 364 61.94 -6.38 75.81
N ALA A 365 62.37 -5.81 76.94
CA ALA A 365 61.87 -6.23 78.25
C ALA A 365 60.44 -5.72 78.49
N GLU A 366 60.15 -4.52 78.01
CA GLU A 366 58.84 -3.87 78.15
C GLU A 366 58.00 -3.90 76.86
N SER A 367 58.53 -4.56 75.81
CA SER A 367 57.84 -4.80 74.52
C SER A 367 57.32 -3.54 73.83
N PHE A 368 58.13 -2.47 73.84
CA PHE A 368 57.85 -1.23 73.11
C PHE A 368 59.05 -0.77 72.30
N ALA A 369 58.79 0.06 71.28
CA ALA A 369 59.80 0.81 70.54
C ALA A 369 59.57 2.31 70.74
N GLU A 370 60.64 3.08 70.81
CA GLU A 370 60.63 4.54 70.84
C GLU A 370 61.02 5.06 69.44
N LEU A 371 60.14 5.85 68.85
CA LEU A 371 60.32 6.46 67.54
C LEU A 371 60.35 7.97 67.67
N GLU A 372 61.03 8.62 66.74
CA GLU A 372 61.09 10.07 66.62
C GLU A 372 60.55 10.50 65.27
N SER A 373 59.57 11.40 65.29
CA SER A 373 58.98 12.04 64.11
C SER A 373 59.00 13.55 64.33
N ASP A 374 59.51 14.32 63.36
CA ASP A 374 59.58 15.78 63.43
C ASP A 374 60.15 16.34 64.75
N GLY A 375 61.14 15.63 65.33
CA GLY A 375 61.82 16.02 66.58
C GLY A 375 61.05 15.69 67.87
N LYS A 376 59.87 15.08 67.80
CA LYS A 376 59.13 14.55 68.95
C LYS A 376 59.35 13.05 69.09
N ARG A 377 59.63 12.60 70.31
CA ARG A 377 59.79 11.17 70.63
C ARG A 377 58.51 10.59 71.20
N TRP A 378 58.19 9.39 70.77
CA TRP A 378 56.97 8.69 71.17
C TRP A 378 57.19 7.20 71.19
N THR A 379 56.44 6.52 72.05
CA THR A 379 56.53 5.07 72.21
C THR A 379 55.32 4.39 71.61
N ILE A 380 55.55 3.19 71.08
CA ILE A 380 54.52 2.31 70.55
C ILE A 380 54.71 0.92 71.14
N GLY A 381 53.63 0.39 71.70
CA GLY A 381 53.60 -0.94 72.29
C GLY A 381 53.25 -2.03 71.27
N MET A 382 53.40 -3.28 71.69
CA MET A 382 52.94 -4.43 70.92
C MET A 382 51.41 -4.40 70.69
N ASN A 383 50.97 -4.76 69.48
CA ASN A 383 49.57 -4.72 69.01
C ASN A 383 48.91 -3.32 69.01
N GLU A 384 49.70 -2.25 69.09
CA GLU A 384 49.23 -0.89 68.90
C GLU A 384 49.47 -0.46 67.45
N SER A 385 48.49 0.26 66.85
CA SER A 385 48.64 0.78 65.49
C SER A 385 49.55 2.00 65.47
N LEU A 386 50.28 2.17 64.36
CA LEU A 386 51.22 3.27 64.17
C LEU A 386 50.53 4.64 64.30
N THR A 387 49.33 4.78 63.74
CA THR A 387 48.51 5.99 63.85
C THR A 387 48.07 6.27 65.28
N THR A 388 47.67 5.25 66.05
CA THR A 388 47.24 5.46 67.46
C THR A 388 48.39 5.96 68.33
N ALA A 389 49.57 5.35 68.19
CA ALA A 389 50.75 5.74 68.95
C ALA A 389 51.27 7.13 68.55
N PHE A 390 51.25 7.46 67.25
CA PHE A 390 51.62 8.78 66.77
C PHE A 390 50.64 9.87 67.23
N ALA A 391 49.33 9.64 67.12
CA ALA A 391 48.32 10.58 67.60
C ALA A 391 48.42 10.83 69.12
N ARG A 392 48.74 9.80 69.91
CA ARG A 392 49.02 9.96 71.35
C ARG A 392 50.15 10.97 71.61
N SER A 393 51.19 10.97 70.76
CA SER A 393 52.32 11.89 70.87
C SER A 393 52.05 13.33 70.41
N GLU A 394 50.95 13.56 69.71
CA GLU A 394 50.54 14.92 69.34
C GLU A 394 49.72 15.60 70.45
N VAL A 395 49.04 14.81 71.28
CA VAL A 395 48.19 15.28 72.38
C VAL A 395 48.99 15.53 73.67
N ASP A 396 50.09 14.79 73.86
CA ASP A 396 51.10 14.98 74.92
C ASP A 396 52.27 15.88 74.45
#